data_AF-A0A943G1Y5-F1
#
_entry.id   AF-A0A943G1Y5-F1
#
_cell.length_a   1.000
_cell.length_b   1.000
_cell.length_c   1.000
_cell.angle_alpha   90.00
_cell.angle_beta   90.00
_cell.angle_gamma   90.00
#
_symmetry.space_group_name_H-M   'P 1'
#
loop_
_entity.id
_entity.type
_entity.pdbx_description
1 polymer ?
#
loop_
_entity_poly.entity_id
_entity_poly.type
_entity_poly.pdbx_seq_one_letter_code
_entity_poly.pdbx_strand_id
1 'polypeptide(L)'
;MKLQLILLDDLFYRGTGPKGERGEIGPTGPQGNMGPTSYSTIGFIRYASTTESTDASIYTYRIIPGTANIIQIKNNKDITINNTGLFEITVCGRISGVTTETGGKFSLMNTTTGKDLTDLSFELNKGNTEDMDFSEVAFAEITAPANLRIKTEITGDKNTSNILFSTINVLIKGYYV
;
A
#
# COMPACT_ATOMS: atom_id res chain seq x y z
N MET A 1 69.91 9.39 71.32
CA MET A 1 69.59 10.35 70.24
C MET A 1 69.92 9.69 68.91
N LYS A 2 68.90 9.35 68.12
CA LYS A 2 69.04 8.64 66.84
C LYS A 2 68.50 9.58 65.74
N LEU A 3 69.35 9.96 64.80
CA LEU A 3 68.95 10.61 63.54
C LEU A 3 69.06 9.58 62.41
N GLN A 4 68.06 9.55 61.53
CA GLN A 4 67.94 8.98 60.18
C GLN A 4 66.59 8.23 60.05
N LEU A 5 65.84 8.28 58.94
CA LEU A 5 65.92 8.94 57.64
C LEU A 5 64.50 8.70 57.08
N ILE A 6 63.72 9.72 56.71
CA ILE A 6 62.45 9.49 56.00
C ILE A 6 62.73 9.60 54.50
N LEU A 7 62.32 8.55 53.81
CA LEU A 7 62.61 8.17 52.42
C LEU A 7 62.13 9.24 51.42
N LEU A 8 62.89 9.41 50.34
CA LEU A 8 62.58 10.29 49.20
C LEU A 8 61.44 9.77 48.29
N ASP A 9 60.72 8.71 48.69
CA ASP A 9 59.80 7.98 47.81
C ASP A 9 58.41 8.63 47.69
N ASP A 10 58.07 9.60 48.54
CA ASP A 10 56.75 10.25 48.54
C ASP A 10 56.62 11.39 47.51
N LEU A 11 57.65 11.66 46.70
CA LEU A 11 57.67 12.83 45.82
C LEU A 11 56.81 12.71 44.55
N PHE A 12 56.17 11.56 44.27
CA PHE A 12 55.44 11.38 43.00
C PHE A 12 54.14 10.56 43.11
N TYR A 13 53.27 10.84 44.09
CA TYR A 13 51.88 10.38 43.95
C TYR A 13 51.09 11.30 43.02
N ARG A 14 51.23 11.11 41.69
CA ARG A 14 50.30 11.68 40.71
C ARG A 14 49.02 10.86 40.68
N GLY A 15 48.16 11.05 41.68
CA GLY A 15 46.79 10.57 41.63
C GLY A 15 46.03 11.28 40.52
N THR A 16 45.55 10.56 39.50
CA THR A 16 44.60 11.12 38.54
C THR A 16 43.30 11.42 39.27
N GLY A 17 42.87 12.68 39.26
CA GLY A 17 41.64 13.14 39.90
C GLY A 17 40.39 12.40 39.38
N PRO A 18 39.27 12.45 40.13
CA PRO A 18 38.06 11.73 39.77
C PRO A 18 37.59 12.12 38.36
N LYS A 19 37.21 11.12 37.56
CA LYS A 19 36.63 11.32 36.23
C LYS A 19 35.31 12.08 36.40
N GLY A 20 35.18 13.22 35.71
CA GLY A 20 33.97 14.05 35.76
C GLY A 20 32.72 13.29 35.29
N GLU A 21 31.56 13.76 35.75
CA GLU A 21 30.26 13.20 35.34
C GLU A 21 30.06 13.32 33.83
N ARG A 22 29.38 12.33 33.25
CA ARG A 22 29.02 12.36 31.83
C ARG A 22 28.01 13.49 31.61
N GLY A 23 28.29 14.38 30.66
CA GLY A 23 27.37 15.46 30.30
C GLY A 23 26.02 14.95 29.79
N GLU A 24 25.01 15.83 29.83
CA GLU A 24 23.67 15.51 29.36
C GLU A 24 23.65 15.15 27.87
N ILE A 25 22.69 14.31 27.48
CA ILE A 25 22.44 13.98 26.08
C ILE A 25 21.98 15.25 25.37
N GLY A 26 22.60 15.57 24.22
CA GLY A 26 22.21 16.73 23.41
C GLY A 26 20.77 16.62 22.89
N PRO A 27 20.15 17.74 22.48
CA PRO A 27 18.79 17.72 21.96
C PRO A 27 18.66 16.83 20.72
N THR A 28 17.50 16.19 20.56
CA THR A 28 17.15 15.49 19.32
C THR A 28 17.22 16.47 18.14
N GLY A 29 17.85 16.06 17.03
CA GLY A 29 17.91 16.87 15.81
C GLY A 29 16.52 17.12 15.20
N PRO A 30 16.38 18.13 14.32
CA PRO A 30 15.11 18.40 13.65
C PRO A 30 14.68 17.19 12.81
N GLN A 31 13.37 16.93 12.76
CA GLN A 31 12.81 15.92 11.88
C GLN A 31 13.10 16.30 10.42
N GLY A 32 13.61 15.36 9.62
CA GLY A 32 13.91 15.59 8.20
C GLY A 32 12.66 15.93 7.39
N ASN A 33 12.80 16.82 6.40
CA ASN A 33 11.73 17.08 5.43
C ASN A 33 11.50 15.83 4.58
N MET A 34 10.23 15.49 4.30
CA MET A 34 9.91 14.41 3.37
C MET A 34 10.48 14.75 1.98
N GLY A 35 11.12 13.78 1.32
CA GLY A 35 11.83 13.99 0.06
C GLY A 35 10.92 14.39 -1.12
N PRO A 36 11.48 14.88 -2.23
CA PRO A 36 10.74 15.48 -3.35
C PRO A 36 9.81 14.52 -4.14
N THR A 37 9.76 13.22 -3.83
CA THR A 37 8.86 12.22 -4.46
C THR A 37 7.72 11.78 -3.54
N SER A 38 7.39 12.58 -2.51
CA SER A 38 6.49 12.14 -1.44
C SER A 38 5.07 11.92 -1.95
N TYR A 39 4.61 10.66 -1.95
CA TYR A 39 3.18 10.38 -2.03
C TYR A 39 2.51 10.85 -0.73
N SER A 40 1.34 11.48 -0.84
CA SER A 40 0.53 11.87 0.32
C SER A 40 -0.10 10.66 0.99
N THR A 41 -0.33 9.59 0.22
CA THR A 41 -0.75 8.28 0.72
C THR A 41 -0.37 7.17 -0.24
N ILE A 42 -0.20 5.95 0.27
CA ILE A 42 -0.08 4.73 -0.52
C ILE A 42 -1.03 3.69 0.08
N GLY A 43 -1.85 3.07 -0.76
CA GLY A 43 -2.69 1.94 -0.42
C GLY A 43 -2.31 0.69 -1.20
N PHE A 44 -2.04 -0.40 -0.48
CA PHE A 44 -1.93 -1.75 -1.03
C PHE A 44 -3.19 -2.51 -0.65
N ILE A 45 -3.93 -3.02 -1.63
CA ILE A 45 -5.20 -3.73 -1.42
C ILE A 45 -5.14 -5.05 -2.17
N ARG A 46 -5.44 -6.15 -1.49
CA ARG A 46 -5.55 -7.48 -2.08
C ARG A 46 -6.98 -7.97 -1.95
N TYR A 47 -7.52 -8.53 -3.02
CA TYR A 47 -8.87 -9.06 -3.08
C TYR A 47 -8.87 -10.58 -2.89
N ALA A 48 -9.95 -11.11 -2.32
CA ALA A 48 -10.21 -12.54 -2.30
C ALA A 48 -10.56 -13.02 -3.71
N SER A 49 -10.15 -14.24 -4.05
CA SER A 49 -10.57 -14.85 -5.32
C SER A 49 -12.08 -15.09 -5.33
N THR A 50 -12.70 -15.04 -6.50
CA THR A 50 -14.14 -15.27 -6.67
C THR A 50 -14.46 -15.89 -8.02
N THR A 51 -15.53 -16.67 -8.06
CA THR A 51 -16.12 -17.27 -9.27
C THR A 51 -17.40 -16.56 -9.69
N GLU A 52 -17.72 -15.43 -9.05
CA GLU A 52 -19.01 -14.74 -9.21
C GLU A 52 -18.86 -13.41 -9.94
N SER A 53 -19.94 -12.98 -10.61
CA SER A 53 -20.06 -11.58 -11.05
C SER A 53 -20.51 -10.71 -9.86
N THR A 54 -19.59 -9.96 -9.26
CA THR A 54 -19.85 -9.27 -7.98
C THR A 54 -18.93 -8.08 -7.77
N ASP A 55 -19.20 -7.33 -6.69
CA ASP A 55 -18.21 -6.42 -6.11
C ASP A 55 -17.23 -7.27 -5.28
N ALA A 56 -15.98 -7.38 -5.76
CA ALA A 56 -14.98 -8.23 -5.15
C ALA A 56 -14.68 -7.81 -3.71
N SER A 57 -14.55 -8.81 -2.83
CA SER A 57 -14.25 -8.59 -1.42
C SER A 57 -12.76 -8.37 -1.21
N ILE A 58 -12.40 -7.30 -0.50
CA ILE A 58 -11.05 -7.04 -0.02
C ILE A 58 -10.70 -8.09 1.04
N TYR A 59 -9.59 -8.80 0.80
CA TYR A 59 -9.05 -9.81 1.72
C TYR A 59 -8.12 -9.19 2.75
N THR A 60 -7.19 -8.33 2.31
CA THR A 60 -6.26 -7.63 3.19
C THR A 60 -5.78 -6.34 2.55
N TYR A 61 -5.31 -5.40 3.36
CA TYR A 61 -4.78 -4.13 2.88
C TYR A 61 -3.73 -3.54 3.82
N ARG A 62 -2.97 -2.57 3.29
CA ARG A 62 -2.07 -1.71 4.06
C ARG A 62 -2.16 -0.29 3.50
N ILE A 63 -2.48 0.67 4.35
CA ILE A 63 -2.45 2.10 4.02
C ILE A 63 -1.25 2.74 4.72
N ILE A 64 -0.51 3.57 4.02
CA ILE A 64 0.66 4.32 4.49
C ILE A 64 0.39 5.81 4.24
N PRO A 65 0.60 6.71 5.22
CA PRO A 65 1.09 6.46 6.58
C PRO A 65 0.05 5.80 7.52
N GLY A 66 -1.12 5.42 7.00
CA GLY A 66 -2.20 4.78 7.78
C GLY A 66 -3.23 5.78 8.31
N THR A 67 -3.17 7.04 7.88
CA THR A 67 -4.19 8.04 8.19
C THR A 67 -5.39 7.87 7.25
N ALA A 68 -6.58 7.77 7.82
CA ALA A 68 -7.84 7.63 7.06
C ALA A 68 -8.26 8.90 6.31
N ASN A 69 -7.43 9.96 6.35
CA ASN A 69 -7.78 11.27 5.81
C ASN A 69 -7.79 11.29 4.27
N ILE A 70 -7.06 10.41 3.59
CA ILE A 70 -7.00 10.40 2.12
C ILE A 70 -7.65 9.13 1.57
N ILE A 71 -7.19 7.96 2.02
CA ILE A 71 -7.74 6.65 1.64
C ILE A 71 -8.25 5.94 2.89
N GLN A 72 -9.46 5.40 2.80
CA GLN A 72 -10.06 4.58 3.85
C GLN A 72 -10.66 3.32 3.24
N ILE A 73 -10.51 2.18 3.91
CA ILE A 73 -11.20 0.94 3.51
C ILE A 73 -12.47 0.79 4.33
N LYS A 74 -13.61 0.55 3.67
CA LYS A 74 -14.91 0.31 4.32
C LYS A 74 -15.56 -0.97 3.81
N ASN A 75 -16.31 -1.62 4.69
CA ASN A 75 -17.18 -2.76 4.38
C ASN A 75 -16.50 -3.91 3.63
N ASN A 76 -15.17 -4.03 3.75
CA ASN A 76 -14.34 -4.98 3.00
C ASN A 76 -14.56 -4.92 1.47
N LYS A 77 -14.95 -3.78 0.91
CA LYS A 77 -15.20 -3.62 -0.54
C LYS A 77 -14.80 -2.25 -1.06
N ASP A 78 -15.08 -1.22 -0.28
CA ASP A 78 -14.88 0.17 -0.68
C ASP A 78 -13.45 0.62 -0.40
N ILE A 79 -12.77 1.07 -1.44
CA ILE A 79 -11.65 2.01 -1.32
C ILE A 79 -12.26 3.41 -1.37
N THR A 80 -12.47 4.03 -0.22
CA THR A 80 -13.00 5.39 -0.11
C THR A 80 -11.88 6.41 -0.26
N ILE A 81 -12.02 7.32 -1.22
CA ILE A 81 -11.19 8.51 -1.42
C ILE A 81 -11.86 9.70 -0.75
N ASN A 82 -11.22 10.24 0.28
CA ASN A 82 -11.75 11.32 1.12
C ASN A 82 -11.24 12.71 0.69
N ASN A 83 -10.14 12.78 -0.07
CA ASN A 83 -9.58 14.02 -0.58
C ASN A 83 -9.48 14.00 -2.11
N THR A 84 -9.96 15.06 -2.76
CA THR A 84 -9.80 15.25 -4.21
C THR A 84 -8.32 15.33 -4.56
N GLY A 85 -7.90 14.66 -5.62
CA GLY A 85 -6.53 14.75 -6.11
C GLY A 85 -6.22 13.84 -7.28
N LEU A 86 -4.95 13.87 -7.69
CA LEU A 86 -4.39 12.97 -8.70
C LEU A 86 -3.86 11.70 -8.04
N PHE A 87 -4.23 10.55 -8.60
CA PHE A 87 -3.80 9.24 -8.12
C PHE A 87 -3.11 8.44 -9.23
N GLU A 88 -1.96 7.85 -8.91
CA GLU A 88 -1.35 6.77 -9.70
C GLU A 88 -1.91 5.44 -9.19
N ILE A 89 -2.51 4.65 -10.08
CA ILE A 89 -3.21 3.42 -9.72
C ILE A 89 -2.68 2.29 -10.59
N THR A 90 -2.20 1.22 -9.97
CA THR A 90 -1.90 -0.04 -10.63
C THR A 90 -2.95 -1.08 -10.23
N VAL A 91 -3.51 -1.75 -11.22
CA VAL A 91 -4.38 -2.92 -11.00
C VAL A 91 -3.76 -4.10 -11.70
N CYS A 92 -3.67 -5.23 -11.00
CA CYS A 92 -3.29 -6.50 -11.59
C CYS A 92 -4.25 -7.60 -11.15
N GLY A 93 -4.29 -8.70 -11.89
CA GLY A 93 -5.09 -9.86 -11.56
C GLY A 93 -5.08 -10.91 -12.66
N ARG A 94 -5.64 -12.08 -12.36
CA ARG A 94 -5.76 -13.20 -13.30
C ARG A 94 -7.22 -13.52 -13.55
N ILE A 95 -7.55 -13.77 -14.81
CA ILE A 95 -8.77 -14.47 -15.22
C ILE A 95 -8.35 -15.86 -15.70
N SER A 96 -8.98 -16.89 -15.15
CA SER A 96 -8.74 -18.29 -15.54
C SER A 96 -10.05 -19.05 -15.72
N GLY A 97 -10.01 -20.18 -16.44
CA GLY A 97 -11.17 -21.03 -16.69
C GLY A 97 -12.12 -20.52 -17.78
N VAL A 98 -11.62 -19.67 -18.68
CA VAL A 98 -12.32 -19.24 -19.89
C VAL A 98 -12.53 -20.42 -20.83
N THR A 99 -13.68 -20.42 -21.50
CA THR A 99 -14.05 -21.43 -22.50
C THR A 99 -14.58 -20.75 -23.75
N THR A 100 -14.96 -21.52 -24.76
CA THR A 100 -15.63 -20.98 -25.96
C THR A 100 -17.00 -20.35 -25.64
N GLU A 101 -17.61 -20.70 -24.51
CA GLU A 101 -18.93 -20.22 -24.10
C GLU A 101 -18.87 -19.14 -23.00
N THR A 102 -17.80 -19.10 -22.21
CA THR A 102 -17.69 -18.22 -21.04
C THR A 102 -16.42 -17.40 -21.05
N GLY A 103 -16.56 -16.08 -20.84
CA GLY A 103 -15.48 -15.12 -20.69
C GLY A 103 -15.54 -14.42 -19.33
N GLY A 104 -14.47 -13.71 -18.97
CA GLY A 104 -14.40 -12.95 -17.72
C GLY A 104 -13.94 -11.52 -17.95
N LYS A 105 -14.41 -10.61 -17.10
CA LYS A 105 -13.94 -9.24 -16.99
C LYS A 105 -13.77 -8.86 -15.53
N PHE A 106 -12.73 -8.11 -15.20
CA PHE A 106 -12.71 -7.33 -13.96
C PHE A 106 -12.26 -5.90 -14.22
N SER A 107 -12.79 -4.94 -13.46
CA SER A 107 -12.46 -3.52 -13.62
C SER A 107 -12.41 -2.80 -12.28
N LEU A 108 -11.65 -1.71 -12.19
CA LEU A 108 -11.72 -0.78 -11.07
C LEU A 108 -12.75 0.31 -11.35
N MET A 109 -13.90 0.23 -10.70
CA MET A 109 -15.03 1.14 -10.89
C MET A 109 -15.08 2.22 -9.81
N ASN A 110 -15.25 3.47 -10.22
CA ASN A 110 -15.71 4.53 -9.33
C ASN A 110 -17.24 4.46 -9.19
N THR A 111 -17.69 3.83 -8.12
CA THR A 111 -19.12 3.58 -7.86
C THR A 111 -19.92 4.84 -7.56
N THR A 112 -19.26 5.95 -7.17
CA THR A 112 -19.92 7.25 -7.03
C THR A 112 -20.34 7.82 -8.38
N THR A 113 -19.53 7.61 -9.42
CA THR A 113 -19.83 8.08 -10.79
C THR A 113 -20.50 7.02 -11.66
N GLY A 114 -20.45 5.75 -11.24
CA GLY A 114 -20.93 4.60 -12.00
C GLY A 114 -20.06 4.23 -13.20
N LYS A 115 -18.82 4.71 -13.25
CA LYS A 115 -17.90 4.49 -14.38
C LYS A 115 -16.65 3.74 -13.95
N ASP A 116 -16.18 2.86 -14.82
CA ASP A 116 -14.82 2.31 -14.74
C ASP A 116 -13.81 3.47 -14.81
N LEU A 117 -12.74 3.38 -14.01
CA LEU A 117 -11.61 4.28 -14.16
C LEU A 117 -10.89 3.96 -15.48
N THR A 118 -10.42 4.99 -16.17
CA THR A 118 -9.79 4.90 -17.49
C THR A 118 -8.71 3.81 -17.50
N ASP A 119 -8.75 2.95 -18.51
CA ASP A 119 -7.80 1.86 -18.80
C ASP A 119 -7.68 0.75 -17.73
N LEU A 120 -8.40 0.83 -16.60
CA LEU A 120 -8.39 -0.19 -15.54
C LEU A 120 -9.54 -1.18 -15.70
N SER A 121 -9.71 -1.71 -16.91
CA SER A 121 -10.70 -2.72 -17.28
C SER A 121 -10.01 -3.84 -18.06
N PHE A 122 -10.14 -5.06 -17.56
CA PHE A 122 -9.42 -6.23 -18.06
C PHE A 122 -10.42 -7.30 -18.47
N GLU A 123 -10.37 -7.71 -19.72
CA GLU A 123 -11.32 -8.66 -20.29
C GLU A 123 -10.57 -9.80 -20.99
N LEU A 124 -10.93 -11.02 -20.61
CA LEU A 124 -10.61 -12.22 -21.36
C LEU A 124 -11.91 -12.74 -21.98
N ASN A 125 -12.09 -12.40 -23.26
CA ASN A 125 -13.25 -12.81 -24.04
C ASN A 125 -13.34 -14.34 -24.13
N LYS A 126 -14.58 -14.84 -24.27
CA LYS A 126 -14.81 -16.25 -24.58
C LYS A 126 -13.99 -16.69 -25.79
N GLY A 127 -13.39 -17.88 -25.71
CA GLY A 127 -12.48 -18.37 -26.73
C GLY A 127 -11.64 -19.54 -26.24
N ASN A 128 -10.53 -19.80 -26.95
CA ASN A 128 -9.64 -20.93 -26.67
C ASN A 128 -8.49 -20.58 -25.72
N THR A 129 -8.37 -19.31 -25.29
CA THR A 129 -7.40 -18.89 -24.29
C THR A 129 -8.04 -19.09 -22.93
N GLU A 130 -7.64 -20.14 -22.22
CA GLU A 130 -8.24 -20.50 -20.93
C GLU A 130 -7.94 -19.47 -19.83
N ASP A 131 -6.72 -18.94 -19.82
CA ASP A 131 -6.22 -18.10 -18.75
C ASP A 131 -5.36 -16.92 -19.25
N MET A 132 -5.39 -15.80 -18.53
CA MET A 132 -4.53 -14.63 -18.77
C MET A 132 -4.28 -13.84 -17.48
N ASP A 133 -3.05 -13.38 -17.30
CA ASP A 133 -2.67 -12.42 -16.26
C ASP A 133 -2.65 -11.00 -16.85
N PHE A 134 -3.20 -10.05 -16.10
CA PHE A 134 -3.32 -8.67 -16.49
C PHE A 134 -2.62 -7.74 -15.49
N SER A 135 -2.08 -6.64 -16.00
CA SER A 135 -1.55 -5.55 -15.19
C SER A 135 -1.58 -4.26 -16.01
N GLU A 136 -2.12 -3.18 -15.44
CA GLU A 136 -2.14 -1.85 -16.05
C GLU A 136 -1.89 -0.77 -15.01
N VAL A 137 -1.32 0.36 -15.43
CA VAL A 137 -1.11 1.55 -14.60
C VAL A 137 -1.85 2.72 -15.22
N ALA A 138 -2.70 3.39 -14.45
CA ALA A 138 -3.43 4.58 -14.89
C ALA A 138 -3.24 5.74 -13.91
N PHE A 139 -3.28 6.96 -14.45
CA PHE A 139 -3.38 8.19 -13.67
C PHE A 139 -4.81 8.70 -13.74
N ALA A 140 -5.42 8.94 -12.58
CA ALA A 140 -6.80 9.40 -12.50
C ALA A 140 -6.94 10.57 -11.53
N GLU A 141 -7.57 11.64 -12.01
CA GLU A 141 -8.11 12.68 -11.13
C GLU A 141 -9.42 12.15 -10.51
N ILE A 142 -9.47 12.10 -9.18
CA ILE A 142 -10.64 11.61 -8.45
C ILE A 142 -11.17 12.74 -7.57
N THR A 143 -12.42 13.12 -7.80
CA THR A 143 -13.14 14.09 -6.95
C THR A 143 -13.73 13.38 -5.74
N ALA A 144 -13.38 13.83 -4.54
CA ALA A 144 -13.92 13.30 -3.30
C ALA A 144 -15.29 13.91 -2.95
N PRO A 145 -16.17 13.18 -2.22
CA PRO A 145 -15.99 11.80 -1.79
C PRO A 145 -16.21 10.80 -2.94
N ALA A 146 -15.32 9.82 -3.08
CA ALA A 146 -15.47 8.75 -4.07
C ALA A 146 -15.29 7.37 -3.44
N ASN A 147 -16.01 6.37 -3.95
CA ASN A 147 -15.79 4.96 -3.59
C ASN A 147 -15.37 4.17 -4.83
N LEU A 148 -14.22 3.51 -4.74
CA LEU A 148 -13.73 2.62 -5.78
C LEU A 148 -13.97 1.16 -5.36
N ARG A 149 -14.36 0.32 -6.30
CA ARG A 149 -14.52 -1.13 -6.12
C ARG A 149 -13.95 -1.89 -7.30
N ILE A 150 -13.39 -3.07 -7.06
CA ILE A 150 -13.20 -4.03 -8.13
C ILE A 150 -14.54 -4.69 -8.43
N LYS A 151 -14.98 -4.62 -9.68
CA LYS A 151 -16.11 -5.39 -10.20
C LYS A 151 -15.62 -6.57 -11.00
N THR A 152 -16.26 -7.71 -10.83
CA THR A 152 -16.06 -8.90 -11.65
C THR A 152 -17.34 -9.20 -12.43
N GLU A 153 -17.19 -9.62 -13.68
CA GLU A 153 -18.29 -9.89 -14.60
C GLU A 153 -17.99 -11.13 -15.43
N ILE A 154 -18.95 -12.06 -15.49
CA ILE A 154 -18.88 -13.25 -16.34
C ILE A 154 -19.78 -13.02 -17.54
N THR A 155 -19.22 -13.21 -18.73
CA THR A 155 -19.95 -13.28 -19.99
C THR A 155 -20.25 -14.76 -20.29
N GLY A 156 -21.50 -15.11 -20.59
CA GLY A 156 -21.95 -16.51 -20.78
C GLY A 156 -22.89 -16.99 -19.67
N ASP A 157 -23.14 -18.30 -19.60
CA ASP A 157 -23.95 -18.89 -18.52
C ASP A 157 -23.14 -18.96 -17.22
N LYS A 158 -23.61 -18.22 -16.22
CA LYS A 158 -22.95 -18.10 -14.91
C LYS A 158 -23.06 -19.39 -14.08
N ASN A 159 -24.11 -20.19 -14.27
CA ASN A 159 -24.33 -21.40 -13.48
C ASN A 159 -23.41 -22.56 -13.87
N THR A 160 -22.88 -22.51 -15.10
CA THR A 160 -21.98 -23.53 -15.66
C THR A 160 -20.57 -22.98 -15.89
N SER A 161 -20.29 -21.77 -15.41
CA SER A 161 -19.02 -21.08 -15.61
C SER A 161 -17.92 -21.71 -14.77
N ASN A 162 -16.73 -21.86 -15.37
CA ASN A 162 -15.50 -22.23 -14.67
C ASN A 162 -14.59 -21.02 -14.38
N ILE A 163 -15.10 -19.81 -14.62
CA ILE A 163 -14.32 -18.57 -14.46
C ILE A 163 -13.89 -18.40 -13.01
N LEU A 164 -12.60 -18.15 -12.81
CA LEU A 164 -12.00 -17.75 -11.55
C LEU A 164 -11.27 -16.42 -11.72
N PHE A 165 -11.73 -15.42 -10.99
CA PHE A 165 -11.01 -14.17 -10.78
C PHE A 165 -10.08 -14.37 -9.58
N SER A 166 -8.78 -14.26 -9.79
CA SER A 166 -7.79 -14.48 -8.74
C SER A 166 -6.65 -13.49 -8.80
N THR A 167 -5.82 -13.49 -7.75
CA THR A 167 -4.61 -12.65 -7.64
C THR A 167 -4.85 -11.15 -7.85
N ILE A 168 -6.08 -10.67 -7.70
CA ILE A 168 -6.40 -9.26 -7.91
C ILE A 168 -5.78 -8.40 -6.80
N ASN A 169 -4.95 -7.45 -7.18
CA ASN A 169 -4.39 -6.45 -6.27
C ASN A 169 -4.53 -5.04 -6.87
N VAL A 170 -4.67 -4.06 -5.99
CA VAL A 170 -4.65 -2.64 -6.33
C VAL A 170 -3.55 -1.96 -5.52
N LEU A 171 -2.66 -1.26 -6.20
CA LEU A 171 -1.75 -0.28 -5.61
C LEU A 171 -2.26 1.09 -6.01
N ILE A 172 -2.54 1.95 -5.04
CA ILE A 172 -2.98 3.32 -5.25
C ILE A 172 -2.05 4.27 -4.52
N LYS A 173 -1.59 5.31 -5.20
CA LYS A 173 -0.72 6.34 -4.62
C LYS A 173 -1.31 7.71 -4.89
N GLY A 174 -1.54 8.48 -3.83
CA GLY A 174 -1.98 9.87 -3.95
C GLY A 174 -0.78 10.80 -3.97
N TYR A 175 -0.82 11.84 -4.81
CA TYR A 175 0.18 12.91 -4.80
C TYR A 175 -0.23 14.03 -3.84
N TYR A 176 0.74 14.83 -3.38
CA TYR A 176 0.42 16.16 -2.86
C TYR A 176 0.08 17.04 -4.07
N VAL A 177 -1.13 17.58 -4.06
CA VAL A 177 -1.60 18.58 -5.02
C VAL A 177 -1.99 19.84 -4.28
#